data_AF-A0A6G3XYP5-F1
#
_entry.id   AF-A0A6G3XYP5-F1
#
_cell.length_a   1.000
_cell.length_b   1.000
_cell.length_c   1.000
_cell.angle_alpha   90.00
_cell.angle_beta   90.00
_cell.angle_gamma   90.00
#
_symmetry.space_group_name_H-M   'P 1'
#
loop_
_entity.id
_entity.type
_entity.pdbx_description
1 polymer ?
#
loop_
_entity_poly.entity_id
_entity_poly.type
_entity_poly.pdbx_seq_one_letter_code
_entity_poly.pdbx_strand_id
1 'polypeptide(L)'
;MTALQDLKYGQWFRGADVDGDGFITQQDVRMMSERYIRARETTPDAETVRRLTEGMDQFWSNVIAPMDQDGDGMVDVREMTEGFKSVLTDRAHYPQQIAPVTNCFFDLVDLNGDGKIDKSEFQQMFDAVAAVPGEDCAAVFAALDLDGSGGLDRDEFHQALEEFFYGNDPDAPANHIFGKVTA
;
A
#
# COMPACT_ATOMS: atom_id res chain seq x y z
N MET A 1 -6.11 20.17 -2.73
CA MET A 1 -6.45 18.76 -2.95
C MET A 1 -7.59 18.66 -3.93
N THR A 2 -7.54 17.71 -4.86
CA THR A 2 -8.58 17.49 -5.88
C THR A 2 -9.56 16.40 -5.44
N ALA A 3 -10.75 16.37 -6.05
CA ALA A 3 -11.73 15.32 -5.79
C ALA A 3 -11.18 13.92 -6.09
N LEU A 4 -10.29 13.79 -7.08
CA LEU A 4 -9.62 12.53 -7.40
C LEU A 4 -8.71 12.09 -6.25
N GLN A 5 -7.95 13.00 -5.64
CA GLN A 5 -7.11 12.68 -4.49
C GLN A 5 -7.92 12.20 -3.29
N ASP A 6 -9.08 12.83 -3.00
CA ASP A 6 -9.99 12.33 -1.94
C ASP A 6 -10.47 10.89 -2.24
N LEU A 7 -10.79 10.56 -3.50
CA LEU A 7 -11.17 9.20 -3.90
C LEU A 7 -10.02 8.19 -3.74
N LYS A 8 -8.81 8.58 -4.12
CA LYS A 8 -7.61 7.74 -3.94
C LYS A 8 -7.34 7.46 -2.47
N TYR A 9 -7.46 8.46 -1.60
CA TYR A 9 -7.23 8.30 -0.17
C TYR A 9 -8.30 7.38 0.46
N GLY A 10 -9.56 7.51 0.04
CA GLY A 10 -10.62 6.57 0.42
C GLY A 10 -10.36 5.15 -0.07
N GLN A 11 -9.79 4.97 -1.27
CA GLN A 11 -9.42 3.65 -1.79
C GLN A 11 -8.27 3.04 -0.98
N TRP A 12 -7.27 3.83 -0.62
CA TRP A 12 -6.17 3.38 0.25
C TRP A 12 -6.72 2.95 1.62
N PHE A 13 -7.61 3.75 2.23
CA PHE A 13 -8.24 3.42 3.50
C PHE A 13 -8.96 2.06 3.44
N ARG A 14 -9.77 1.83 2.40
CA ARG A 14 -10.48 0.56 2.21
C ARG A 14 -9.55 -0.65 2.03
N GLY A 15 -8.34 -0.45 1.50
CA GLY A 15 -7.35 -1.52 1.41
C GLY A 15 -6.66 -1.81 2.75
N ALA A 16 -6.55 -0.79 3.60
CA ALA A 16 -5.95 -0.90 4.93
C ALA A 16 -6.95 -1.37 6.01
N ASP A 17 -8.23 -1.06 5.89
CA ASP A 17 -9.34 -1.55 6.71
C ASP A 17 -9.79 -2.93 6.18
N VAL A 18 -9.23 -3.99 6.79
CA VAL A 18 -9.26 -5.34 6.23
C VAL A 18 -10.54 -6.07 6.61
N ASP A 19 -11.03 -5.86 7.84
CA ASP A 19 -12.30 -6.42 8.28
C ASP A 19 -13.52 -5.54 7.96
N GLY A 20 -13.30 -4.30 7.52
CA GLY A 20 -14.35 -3.40 7.05
C GLY A 20 -15.14 -2.77 8.19
N ASP A 21 -14.56 -2.67 9.38
CA ASP A 21 -15.21 -2.09 10.55
C ASP A 21 -15.19 -0.54 10.56
N GLY A 22 -14.48 0.05 9.60
CA GLY A 22 -14.34 1.50 9.44
C GLY A 22 -13.17 2.11 10.18
N PHE A 23 -12.27 1.28 10.73
CA PHE A 23 -11.07 1.68 11.45
C PHE A 23 -9.86 0.90 10.93
N ILE A 24 -8.69 1.53 10.92
CA ILE A 24 -7.43 0.81 10.69
C ILE A 24 -6.79 0.56 12.06
N THR A 25 -6.64 -0.70 12.40
CA THR A 25 -6.09 -1.15 13.68
C THR A 25 -4.89 -2.09 13.49
N GLN A 26 -4.20 -2.42 14.58
CA GLN A 26 -3.17 -3.47 14.53
C GLN A 26 -3.76 -4.84 14.11
N GLN A 27 -5.05 -5.06 14.33
CA GLN A 27 -5.72 -6.28 13.88
C GLN A 27 -5.78 -6.34 12.36
N ASP A 28 -6.05 -5.23 11.68
CA ASP A 28 -6.06 -5.16 10.21
C ASP A 28 -4.73 -5.53 9.62
N VAL A 29 -3.65 -4.97 10.15
CA VAL A 29 -2.29 -5.29 9.75
C VAL A 29 -1.98 -6.78 9.94
N ARG A 30 -2.45 -7.40 11.04
CA ARG A 30 -2.34 -8.86 11.24
C ARG A 30 -3.17 -9.65 10.24
N MET A 31 -4.39 -9.22 9.95
CA MET A 31 -5.25 -9.86 8.96
C MET A 31 -4.68 -9.75 7.54
N MET A 32 -4.03 -8.63 7.19
CA MET A 32 -3.27 -8.53 5.94
C MET A 32 -2.19 -9.61 5.88
N SER A 33 -1.38 -9.75 6.94
CA SER A 33 -0.34 -10.78 7.04
C SER A 33 -0.91 -12.20 6.86
N GLU A 34 -2.01 -12.51 7.53
CA GLU A 34 -2.67 -13.81 7.42
C GLU A 34 -3.23 -14.06 6.01
N ARG A 35 -3.87 -13.06 5.39
CA ARG A 35 -4.35 -13.13 4.01
C ARG A 35 -3.19 -13.35 3.05
N TYR A 36 -2.09 -12.65 3.26
CA TYR A 36 -0.89 -12.73 2.44
C TYR A 36 -0.22 -14.11 2.54
N ILE A 37 -0.10 -14.67 3.76
CA ILE A 37 0.36 -16.05 3.97
C ILE A 37 -0.58 -17.06 3.29
N ARG A 38 -1.90 -16.84 3.38
CA ARG A 38 -2.91 -17.74 2.80
C ARG A 38 -2.96 -17.68 1.29
N ALA A 39 -2.65 -16.53 0.68
CA ALA A 39 -2.61 -16.37 -0.77
C ALA A 39 -1.47 -17.18 -1.42
N ARG A 40 -0.50 -17.65 -0.63
CA ARG A 40 0.62 -18.46 -1.14
C ARG A 40 0.20 -19.89 -1.43
N GLU A 41 0.69 -20.40 -2.55
CA GLU A 41 0.57 -21.82 -2.89
C GLU A 41 1.35 -22.73 -1.93
N THR A 42 2.39 -22.19 -1.28
CA THR A 42 3.27 -22.92 -0.36
C THR A 42 3.33 -22.26 1.01
N THR A 43 3.44 -23.08 2.05
CA THR A 43 3.66 -22.59 3.42
C THR A 43 5.03 -21.90 3.49
N PRO A 44 5.09 -20.62 3.89
CA PRO A 44 6.37 -19.92 4.01
C PRO A 44 7.23 -20.54 5.12
N ASP A 45 8.55 -20.45 4.95
CA ASP A 45 9.49 -20.84 6.00
C ASP A 45 9.46 -19.84 7.18
N ALA A 46 10.09 -20.24 8.29
CA ALA A 46 10.10 -19.45 9.52
C ALA A 46 10.78 -18.08 9.35
N GLU A 47 11.75 -17.97 8.42
CA GLU A 47 12.42 -16.69 8.16
C GLU A 47 11.48 -15.71 7.45
N THR A 48 10.76 -16.20 6.44
CA THR A 48 9.78 -15.43 5.68
C THR A 48 8.61 -14.99 6.57
N VAL A 49 8.10 -15.87 7.43
CA VAL A 49 7.07 -15.51 8.42
C VAL A 49 7.58 -14.44 9.38
N ARG A 50 8.83 -14.56 9.85
CA ARG A 50 9.44 -13.57 10.74
C ARG A 50 9.59 -12.21 10.04
N ARG A 51 10.11 -12.18 8.82
CA ARG A 51 10.27 -10.95 8.03
C ARG A 51 8.92 -10.27 7.78
N LEU A 52 7.90 -11.02 7.39
CA LEU A 52 6.55 -10.50 7.19
C LEU A 52 5.98 -9.92 8.50
N THR A 53 6.11 -10.63 9.61
CA THR A 53 5.62 -10.16 10.92
C THR A 53 6.34 -8.88 11.36
N GLU A 54 7.67 -8.84 11.25
CA GLU A 54 8.47 -7.66 11.58
C GLU A 54 8.15 -6.47 10.65
N GLY A 55 8.00 -6.71 9.35
CA GLY A 55 7.62 -5.69 8.37
C GLY A 55 6.24 -5.11 8.63
N MET A 56 5.28 -5.96 9.01
CA MET A 56 3.93 -5.57 9.40
C MET A 56 3.92 -4.72 10.69
N ASP A 57 4.68 -5.13 11.71
CA ASP A 57 4.81 -4.35 12.95
C ASP A 57 5.47 -2.98 12.71
N GLN A 58 6.46 -2.94 11.81
CA GLN A 58 7.09 -1.69 11.37
C GLN A 58 6.12 -0.82 10.56
N PHE A 59 5.31 -1.41 9.69
CA PHE A 59 4.29 -0.71 8.91
C PHE A 59 3.26 -0.07 9.85
N TRP A 60 2.74 -0.81 10.82
CA TRP A 60 1.85 -0.26 11.85
C TRP A 60 2.53 0.91 12.59
N SER A 61 3.72 0.68 13.15
CA SER A 61 4.36 1.64 14.06
C SER A 61 4.83 2.91 13.37
N ASN A 62 5.30 2.80 12.12
CA ASN A 62 5.93 3.90 11.39
C ASN A 62 4.99 4.61 10.41
N VAL A 63 3.91 3.94 9.97
CA VAL A 63 3.00 4.46 8.95
C VAL A 63 1.62 4.75 9.53
N ILE A 64 0.99 3.75 10.16
CA ILE A 64 -0.42 3.86 10.57
C ILE A 64 -0.57 4.57 11.91
N ALA A 65 0.11 4.08 12.96
CA ALA A 65 0.00 4.61 14.31
C ALA A 65 0.28 6.13 14.45
N PRO A 66 1.19 6.75 13.66
CA PRO A 66 1.36 8.21 13.69
C PRO A 66 0.14 9.01 13.18
N MET A 67 -0.83 8.38 12.53
CA MET A 67 -2.06 9.02 12.06
C MET A 67 -3.16 9.08 13.13
N ASP A 68 -3.07 8.24 14.16
CA ASP A 68 -3.98 8.23 15.33
C ASP A 68 -3.78 9.54 16.13
N GLN A 69 -4.72 10.47 15.98
CA GLN A 69 -4.61 11.83 16.54
C GLN A 69 -5.13 11.88 17.97
N ASP A 70 -6.18 11.11 18.27
CA ASP A 70 -6.81 11.12 19.59
C ASP A 70 -6.29 10.05 20.56
N GLY A 71 -5.46 9.13 20.06
CA GLY A 71 -4.73 8.13 20.83
C GLY A 71 -5.61 6.97 21.28
N ASP A 72 -6.70 6.68 20.56
CA ASP A 72 -7.59 5.58 20.88
C ASP A 72 -7.09 4.21 20.37
N GLY A 73 -5.98 4.20 19.64
CA GLY A 73 -5.35 3.01 19.07
C GLY A 73 -5.99 2.55 17.75
N MET A 74 -6.86 3.36 17.18
CA MET A 74 -7.55 3.17 15.91
C MET A 74 -7.26 4.37 15.01
N VAL A 75 -7.30 4.17 13.68
CA VAL A 75 -7.24 5.29 12.75
C VAL A 75 -8.54 5.33 11.97
N ASP A 76 -9.34 6.36 12.21
CA ASP A 76 -10.59 6.59 11.48
C ASP A 76 -10.33 7.24 10.09
N VAL A 77 -11.33 7.20 9.21
CA VAL A 77 -11.21 7.79 7.85
C VAL A 77 -10.92 9.30 7.88
N ARG A 78 -11.41 10.01 8.90
CA ARG A 78 -11.18 11.46 9.08
C ARG A 78 -9.73 11.69 9.49
N GLU A 79 -9.20 10.97 10.46
CA GLU A 79 -7.81 11.07 10.91
C GLU A 79 -6.83 10.78 9.78
N MET A 80 -7.06 9.70 9.02
CA MET A 80 -6.25 9.42 7.83
C MET A 80 -6.36 10.54 6.78
N THR A 81 -7.58 11.01 6.49
CA THR A 81 -7.80 12.04 5.46
C THR A 81 -7.20 13.38 5.86
N GLU A 82 -7.32 13.77 7.13
CA GLU A 82 -6.73 14.99 7.68
C GLU A 82 -5.19 14.87 7.74
N GLY A 83 -4.66 13.72 8.14
CA GLY A 83 -3.24 13.41 8.10
C GLY A 83 -2.67 13.58 6.69
N PHE A 84 -3.26 12.93 5.69
CA PHE A 84 -2.86 13.08 4.29
C PHE A 84 -3.04 14.52 3.78
N LYS A 85 -4.12 15.21 4.12
CA LYS A 85 -4.34 16.62 3.75
C LYS A 85 -3.26 17.55 4.31
N SER A 86 -2.81 17.29 5.54
CA SER A 86 -1.81 18.12 6.21
C SER A 86 -0.39 17.86 5.71
N VAL A 87 -0.10 16.61 5.34
CA VAL A 87 1.23 16.16 4.93
C VAL A 87 1.41 16.35 3.42
N LEU A 88 0.49 15.87 2.59
CA LEU A 88 0.65 15.73 1.13
C LEU A 88 0.37 17.01 0.34
N THR A 89 0.74 18.16 0.89
CA THR A 89 0.47 19.47 0.27
C THR A 89 1.42 19.84 -0.87
N ASP A 90 2.64 19.27 -0.87
CA ASP A 90 3.67 19.59 -1.84
C ASP A 90 4.50 18.35 -2.18
N ARG A 91 4.55 18.02 -3.48
CA ARG A 91 5.28 16.88 -4.04
C ARG A 91 6.78 16.95 -3.73
N ALA A 92 7.34 18.16 -3.55
CA ALA A 92 8.74 18.33 -3.16
C ALA A 92 9.08 17.73 -1.78
N HIS A 93 8.09 17.50 -0.92
CA HIS A 93 8.28 16.86 0.39
C HIS A 93 8.08 15.34 0.38
N TYR A 94 7.85 14.73 -0.80
CA TYR A 94 7.73 13.28 -0.94
C TYR A 94 8.85 12.51 -0.22
N PRO A 95 10.15 12.87 -0.37
CA PRO A 95 11.24 12.13 0.27
C PRO A 95 11.17 12.09 1.80
N GLN A 96 10.57 13.10 2.44
CA GLN A 96 10.45 13.18 3.89
C GLN A 96 9.14 12.58 4.40
N GLN A 97 8.10 12.55 3.56
CA GLN A 97 6.74 12.24 3.97
C GLN A 97 6.30 10.84 3.54
N ILE A 98 6.40 10.54 2.25
CA ILE A 98 5.88 9.30 1.67
C ILE A 98 6.99 8.30 1.38
N ALA A 99 8.22 8.73 1.10
CA ALA A 99 9.31 7.80 0.82
C ALA A 99 9.59 6.80 1.98
N PRO A 100 9.56 7.20 3.28
CA PRO A 100 9.70 6.23 4.38
C PRO A 100 8.57 5.19 4.40
N VAL A 101 7.34 5.64 4.15
CA VAL A 101 6.16 4.78 4.06
C VAL A 101 6.28 3.81 2.87
N THR A 102 6.71 4.33 1.73
CA THR A 102 6.90 3.56 0.49
C THR A 102 7.99 2.52 0.64
N ASN A 103 9.10 2.85 1.29
CA ASN A 103 10.15 1.88 1.58
C ASN A 103 9.64 0.78 2.51
N CYS A 104 8.92 1.14 3.57
CA CYS A 104 8.35 0.15 4.49
C CYS A 104 7.35 -0.76 3.78
N PHE A 105 6.54 -0.21 2.87
CA PHE A 105 5.59 -0.99 2.07
C PHE A 105 6.29 -1.85 1.01
N PHE A 106 7.35 -1.34 0.38
CA PHE A 106 8.16 -2.11 -0.56
C PHE A 106 8.81 -3.31 0.15
N ASP A 107 9.44 -3.09 1.31
CA ASP A 107 10.09 -4.14 2.10
C ASP A 107 9.10 -5.19 2.61
N LEU A 108 7.83 -4.81 2.76
CA LEU A 108 6.75 -5.72 3.11
C LEU A 108 6.35 -6.64 1.94
N VAL A 109 6.43 -6.14 0.70
CA VAL A 109 6.01 -6.84 -0.51
C VAL A 109 7.17 -7.63 -1.15
N ASP A 110 8.40 -7.11 -1.09
CA ASP A 110 9.64 -7.80 -1.49
C ASP A 110 10.03 -8.86 -0.45
N LEU A 111 9.34 -10.00 -0.51
CA LEU A 111 9.48 -11.07 0.48
C LEU A 111 10.81 -11.78 0.39
N ASN A 112 11.26 -11.99 -0.84
CA ASN A 112 12.48 -12.73 -1.10
C ASN A 112 13.72 -11.84 -0.83
N GLY A 113 13.55 -10.51 -0.82
CA GLY A 113 14.57 -9.53 -0.47
C GLY A 113 15.60 -9.32 -1.57
N ASP A 114 15.24 -9.56 -2.83
CA ASP A 114 16.12 -9.34 -3.99
C ASP A 114 16.09 -7.90 -4.50
N GLY A 115 15.29 -7.03 -3.86
CA GLY A 115 15.25 -5.60 -4.13
C GLY A 115 14.32 -5.23 -5.29
N LYS A 116 13.47 -6.14 -5.74
CA LYS A 116 12.42 -5.91 -6.74
C LYS A 116 11.14 -6.65 -6.33
N ILE A 117 10.00 -6.13 -6.74
CA ILE A 117 8.72 -6.82 -6.58
C ILE A 117 8.42 -7.54 -7.88
N ASP A 118 8.44 -8.87 -7.86
CA ASP A 118 8.06 -9.64 -9.04
C ASP A 118 6.54 -9.73 -9.22
N LYS A 119 6.09 -10.27 -10.37
CA LYS A 119 4.66 -10.42 -10.67
C LYS A 119 3.89 -11.25 -9.64
N SER A 120 4.54 -12.26 -9.06
CA SER A 120 3.93 -13.14 -8.08
C SER A 120 3.77 -12.43 -6.73
N GLU A 121 4.78 -11.67 -6.31
CA GLU A 121 4.74 -10.83 -5.12
C GLU A 121 3.71 -9.70 -5.25
N PHE A 122 3.68 -9.04 -6.42
CA PHE A 122 2.69 -8.01 -6.72
C PHE A 122 1.26 -8.57 -6.70
N GLN A 123 1.03 -9.75 -7.29
CA GLN A 123 -0.28 -10.42 -7.26
C GLN A 123 -0.71 -10.76 -5.84
N GLN A 124 0.19 -11.29 -5.02
CA GLN A 124 -0.10 -11.60 -3.60
C GLN A 124 -0.47 -10.35 -2.81
N MET A 125 0.25 -9.24 -3.04
CA MET A 125 -0.10 -7.94 -2.46
C MET A 125 -1.49 -7.49 -2.90
N PHE A 126 -1.79 -7.58 -4.19
CA PHE A 126 -3.07 -7.18 -4.75
C PHE A 126 -4.23 -8.00 -4.16
N ASP A 127 -4.05 -9.31 -3.99
CA ASP A 127 -5.06 -10.19 -3.42
C ASP A 127 -5.28 -9.95 -1.91
N ALA A 128 -4.21 -9.61 -1.17
CA ALA A 128 -4.28 -9.40 0.27
C ALA A 128 -4.83 -8.02 0.66
N VAL A 129 -4.35 -6.96 -0.01
CA VAL A 129 -4.64 -5.55 0.30
C VAL A 129 -5.87 -5.07 -0.45
N ALA A 130 -5.96 -5.38 -1.75
CA ALA A 130 -7.03 -4.82 -2.55
C ALA A 130 -8.33 -5.64 -2.37
N ALA A 131 -8.24 -6.97 -2.28
CA ALA A 131 -9.41 -7.86 -2.35
C ALA A 131 -10.43 -7.38 -3.41
N VAL A 132 -9.96 -6.76 -4.50
CA VAL A 132 -10.77 -6.05 -5.48
C VAL A 132 -11.04 -6.99 -6.64
N PRO A 133 -12.25 -7.60 -6.71
CA PRO A 133 -12.63 -8.35 -7.89
C PRO A 133 -12.71 -7.44 -9.12
N GLY A 134 -12.00 -7.80 -10.19
CA GLY A 134 -12.20 -7.21 -11.53
C GLY A 134 -11.13 -6.23 -12.01
N GLU A 135 -10.05 -6.02 -11.24
CA GLU A 135 -8.82 -5.37 -11.74
C GLU A 135 -7.88 -6.41 -12.33
N ASP A 136 -7.25 -6.10 -13.47
CA ASP A 136 -6.23 -6.95 -14.08
C ASP A 136 -4.88 -6.58 -13.48
N CYS A 137 -4.51 -7.27 -12.40
CA CYS A 137 -3.24 -7.11 -11.71
C CYS A 137 -2.04 -7.19 -12.68
N ALA A 138 -2.09 -8.04 -13.70
CA ALA A 138 -1.02 -8.15 -14.69
C ALA A 138 -0.93 -6.89 -15.58
N ALA A 139 -2.07 -6.28 -15.92
CA ALA A 139 -2.10 -5.02 -16.65
C ALA A 139 -1.59 -3.85 -15.80
N VAL A 140 -1.96 -3.79 -14.52
CA VAL A 140 -1.44 -2.78 -13.58
C VAL A 140 0.07 -2.93 -13.44
N PHE A 141 0.56 -4.14 -13.14
CA PHE A 141 1.99 -4.43 -13.04
C PHE A 141 2.75 -3.98 -14.30
N ALA A 142 2.26 -4.38 -15.48
CA ALA A 142 2.92 -4.05 -16.74
C ALA A 142 2.93 -2.54 -17.06
N ALA A 143 2.01 -1.77 -16.48
CA ALA A 143 1.97 -0.32 -16.63
C ALA A 143 2.85 0.41 -15.61
N LEU A 144 3.24 -0.26 -14.52
CA LEU A 144 4.16 0.26 -13.51
C LEU A 144 5.63 -0.14 -13.77
N ASP A 145 5.86 -1.26 -14.44
CA ASP A 145 7.18 -1.73 -14.92
C ASP A 145 7.59 -0.90 -16.15
N LEU A 146 8.24 0.24 -15.90
CA LEU A 146 8.53 1.26 -16.89
C LEU A 146 9.67 0.86 -17.81
N ASP A 147 10.65 0.13 -17.26
CA ASP A 147 11.81 -0.35 -18.01
C ASP A 147 11.59 -1.72 -18.67
N GLY A 148 10.52 -2.43 -18.28
CA GLY A 148 10.15 -3.74 -18.82
C GLY A 148 11.05 -4.87 -18.33
N SER A 149 11.70 -4.70 -17.17
CA SER A 149 12.58 -5.69 -16.56
C SER A 149 11.84 -6.94 -16.07
N GLY A 150 10.52 -6.85 -15.91
CA GLY A 150 9.67 -7.90 -15.37
C GLY A 150 9.63 -7.94 -13.83
N GLY A 151 10.12 -6.89 -13.16
CA GLY A 151 10.05 -6.64 -11.73
C GLY A 151 9.91 -5.14 -11.47
N LEU A 152 9.19 -4.74 -10.44
CA LEU A 152 9.16 -3.33 -10.03
C LEU A 152 10.32 -3.07 -9.09
N ASP A 153 11.28 -2.26 -9.51
CA ASP A 153 12.33 -1.83 -8.60
C ASP A 153 11.82 -0.75 -7.62
N ARG A 154 12.67 -0.35 -6.68
CA ARG A 154 12.29 0.66 -5.68
C ARG A 154 11.93 1.99 -6.33
N ASP A 155 12.67 2.42 -7.35
CA ASP A 155 12.47 3.74 -7.96
C ASP A 155 11.15 3.77 -8.76
N GLU A 156 10.81 2.69 -9.45
CA GLU A 156 9.52 2.52 -10.12
C GLU A 156 8.37 2.49 -9.12
N PHE A 157 8.53 1.78 -8.00
CA PHE A 157 7.52 1.73 -6.95
C PHE A 157 7.32 3.08 -6.26
N HIS A 158 8.40 3.85 -6.04
CA HIS A 158 8.33 5.24 -5.57
C HIS A 158 7.60 6.14 -6.55
N GLN A 159 7.89 6.04 -7.85
CA GLN A 159 7.18 6.81 -8.87
C GLN A 159 5.68 6.48 -8.89
N ALA A 160 5.32 5.20 -8.74
CA ALA A 160 3.93 4.76 -8.67
C ALA A 160 3.21 5.35 -7.45
N LEU A 161 3.79 5.26 -6.25
CA LEU A 161 3.15 5.82 -5.05
C LEU A 161 3.13 7.35 -5.05
N GLU A 162 4.17 8.00 -5.57
CA GLU A 162 4.16 9.45 -5.74
C GLU A 162 3.02 9.89 -6.66
N GLU A 163 2.82 9.22 -7.80
CA GLU A 163 1.72 9.53 -8.72
C GLU A 163 0.35 9.16 -8.13
N PHE A 164 0.27 8.11 -7.33
CA PHE A 164 -0.95 7.81 -6.58
C PHE A 164 -1.29 8.96 -5.61
N PHE A 165 -0.40 9.35 -4.72
CA PHE A 165 -0.70 10.32 -3.66
C PHE A 165 -0.82 11.77 -4.15
N TYR A 166 -0.01 12.17 -5.14
CA TYR A 166 0.08 13.56 -5.60
C TYR A 166 -0.47 13.80 -7.01
N GLY A 167 -0.59 12.74 -7.82
CA GLY A 167 -1.05 12.81 -9.21
C GLY A 167 -2.52 13.18 -9.34
N ASN A 168 -2.82 13.99 -10.35
CA ASN A 168 -4.18 14.45 -10.67
C ASN A 168 -4.71 13.90 -12.01
N ASP A 169 -3.92 13.05 -12.68
CA ASP A 169 -4.35 12.37 -13.90
C ASP A 169 -5.30 11.21 -13.53
N PRO A 170 -6.58 11.24 -13.95
CA PRO A 170 -7.52 10.16 -13.69
C PRO A 170 -7.17 8.86 -14.41
N ASP A 171 -6.39 8.92 -15.50
CA ASP A 171 -6.04 7.77 -16.33
C ASP A 171 -4.65 7.18 -15.97
N ALA A 172 -3.98 7.73 -14.95
CA ALA A 172 -2.69 7.23 -14.49
C ALA A 172 -2.78 5.78 -14.00
N PRO A 173 -1.91 4.86 -14.47
CA PRO A 173 -1.92 3.46 -14.03
C PRO A 173 -1.74 3.29 -12.52
N ALA A 174 -0.97 4.19 -11.89
CA ALA A 174 -0.78 4.25 -10.45
C ALA A 174 -2.09 4.33 -9.66
N ASN A 175 -3.16 4.86 -10.24
CA ASN A 175 -4.49 4.94 -9.60
C ASN A 175 -5.05 3.56 -9.25
N HIS A 176 -4.56 2.51 -9.90
CA HIS A 176 -5.03 1.14 -9.75
C HIS A 176 -4.20 0.31 -8.78
N ILE A 177 -3.12 0.86 -8.19
CA ILE A 177 -2.18 0.07 -7.36
C ILE A 177 -2.83 -0.51 -6.09
N PHE A 178 -3.82 0.19 -5.54
CA PHE A 178 -4.63 -0.27 -4.41
C PHE A 178 -6.05 -0.71 -4.85
N GLY A 179 -6.22 -1.04 -6.12
CA GLY A 179 -7.50 -1.37 -6.73
C GLY A 179 -8.25 -0.16 -7.32
N LYS A 180 -9.43 -0.43 -7.88
CA LYS A 180 -10.17 0.54 -8.69
C LYS A 180 -10.65 1.74 -7.86
N VAL A 181 -10.14 2.92 -8.21
CA VAL A 181 -10.68 4.19 -7.69
C VAL A 181 -12.04 4.44 -8.35
N THR A 182 -13.11 4.33 -7.57
CA THR A 182 -14.48 4.61 -8.02
C THR A 182 -15.05 5.79 -7.24
N ALA A 183 -15.80 6.64 -7.95
CA ALA A 183 -16.51 7.80 -7.41
C ALA A 183 -17.86 7.42 -6.80
#